data_AF-A0A7J9MBK9-F1
#
_entry.id   AF-A0A7J9MBK9-F1
#
_cell.length_a   1.000
_cell.length_b   1.000
_cell.length_c   1.000
_cell.angle_alpha   90.00
_cell.angle_beta   90.00
_cell.angle_gamma   90.00
#
_symmetry.space_group_name_H-M   'P 1'
#
loop_
_entity.id
_entity.type
_entity.pdbx_description
1 polymer ?
#
loop_
_entity_poly.entity_id
_entity_poly.type
_entity_poly.pdbx_seq_one_letter_code
_entity_poly.pdbx_strand_id
1 'polypeptide(L)'
;MGNCCSVQCGLDSFLLRGLDFIVGHANYVWKLKQTLPTLSAALEELKARRVDVKRRVDLAERKLLKPLEEVQLWLSTAGPMITEAEKLIEDGRQQMNNLCLGGCASKSCLSSYKFGKKVNKMLQEISDLKREGAFEKVAEDPPPAPVVVRPEEQAVALESTIQKVWSCIVETNVGIIGLYGLGGVGV
;
A
#
# COMPACT_ATOMS: atom_id res chain seq x y z
N MET A 1 67.95 -0.48 -45.83
CA MET A 1 67.04 0.53 -45.23
C MET A 1 65.62 0.07 -45.49
N GLY A 2 64.80 -0.05 -44.45
CA GLY A 2 63.40 -0.49 -44.55
C GLY A 2 62.91 -0.96 -43.18
N ASN A 3 62.72 0.00 -42.26
CA ASN A 3 62.29 -0.24 -40.89
C ASN A 3 60.81 -0.64 -40.85
N CYS A 4 60.50 -1.76 -40.21
CA CYS A 4 59.13 -2.18 -39.93
C CYS A 4 58.54 -1.28 -38.84
N CYS A 5 57.59 -0.42 -39.19
CA CYS A 5 56.78 0.31 -38.22
C CYS A 5 55.84 -0.65 -37.50
N SER A 6 56.20 -1.03 -36.27
CA SER A 6 55.35 -1.75 -35.34
C SER A 6 54.14 -0.90 -34.94
N VAL A 7 52.96 -1.25 -35.45
CA VAL A 7 51.67 -0.73 -34.98
C VAL A 7 51.33 -1.43 -33.66
N GLN A 8 51.91 -0.96 -32.56
CA GLN A 8 51.76 -1.60 -31.25
C GLN A 8 51.04 -0.73 -30.22
N CYS A 9 50.32 0.32 -30.63
CA CYS A 9 49.62 1.22 -29.71
C CYS A 9 48.08 1.20 -29.81
N GLY A 10 47.49 0.23 -30.51
CA GLY A 10 46.03 0.09 -30.61
C GLY A 10 45.45 -0.96 -29.66
N LEU A 11 45.96 -2.19 -29.72
CA LEU A 11 45.29 -3.35 -29.11
C LEU A 11 45.12 -3.26 -27.59
N ASP A 12 46.13 -2.80 -26.85
CA ASP A 12 46.07 -2.82 -25.38
C ASP A 12 44.95 -1.91 -24.83
N SER A 13 44.73 -0.74 -25.43
CA SER A 13 43.65 0.17 -25.04
C SER A 13 42.24 -0.39 -25.35
N PHE A 14 42.10 -1.13 -26.45
CA PHE A 14 40.85 -1.80 -26.83
C PHE A 14 40.58 -3.04 -25.97
N LEU A 15 41.63 -3.80 -25.63
CA LEU A 15 41.54 -4.98 -24.76
C LEU A 15 41.21 -4.59 -23.32
N LEU A 16 41.84 -3.54 -22.78
CA LEU A 16 41.53 -3.00 -21.44
C LEU A 16 40.08 -2.51 -21.36
N ARG A 17 39.62 -1.74 -22.37
CA ARG A 17 38.24 -1.26 -22.44
C ARG A 17 37.21 -2.39 -22.62
N GLY A 18 37.57 -3.43 -23.36
CA GLY A 18 36.77 -4.64 -23.52
C GLY A 18 36.64 -5.44 -22.22
N LEU A 19 37.73 -5.59 -21.47
CA LEU A 19 37.74 -6.26 -20.17
C LEU A 19 36.92 -5.48 -19.13
N ASP A 20 37.04 -4.15 -19.07
CA ASP A 20 36.23 -3.32 -18.18
C ASP A 20 34.73 -3.45 -18.47
N PHE A 21 34.36 -3.54 -19.75
CA PHE A 21 32.98 -3.78 -20.16
C PHE A 21 32.49 -5.16 -19.68
N ILE A 22 33.28 -6.21 -19.87
CA ILE A 22 32.95 -7.58 -19.43
C ILE A 22 32.83 -7.65 -17.91
N VAL A 23 33.77 -7.05 -17.17
CA VAL A 23 33.77 -7.03 -15.69
C VAL A 23 32.57 -6.26 -15.16
N GLY A 24 32.30 -5.07 -15.71
CA GLY A 24 31.13 -4.27 -15.33
C GLY A 24 29.81 -4.99 -15.62
N HIS A 25 29.75 -5.71 -16.75
CA HIS A 25 28.58 -6.49 -17.14
C HIS A 25 28.38 -7.70 -16.23
N ALA A 26 29.43 -8.46 -15.93
CA ALA A 26 29.38 -9.61 -15.02
C ALA A 26 28.98 -9.18 -13.60
N ASN A 27 29.52 -8.06 -13.10
CA ASN A 27 29.18 -7.52 -11.79
C ASN A 27 27.70 -7.10 -11.72
N TYR A 28 27.18 -6.49 -12.80
CA TYR A 28 25.75 -6.16 -12.88
C TYR A 28 24.84 -7.41 -12.81
N VAL A 29 25.13 -8.44 -13.62
CA VAL A 29 24.35 -9.69 -13.61
C VAL A 29 24.40 -10.36 -12.24
N TRP A 30 25.57 -10.42 -11.63
CA TRP A 30 25.75 -10.98 -10.29
C TRP A 30 24.96 -10.21 -9.24
N LYS A 31 25.04 -8.87 -9.26
CA LYS A 31 24.28 -8.01 -8.33
C LYS A 31 22.78 -8.14 -8.52
N LEU A 32 22.31 -8.28 -9.76
CA LEU A 32 20.89 -8.49 -10.06
C LEU A 32 20.40 -9.86 -9.55
N LYS A 33 21.22 -10.90 -9.73
CA LYS A 33 20.97 -12.25 -9.22
C LYS A 33 20.84 -12.29 -7.69
N GLN A 34 21.53 -11.41 -6.98
CA GLN A 34 21.43 -11.30 -5.51
C GLN A 34 20.26 -10.42 -5.04
N THR A 35 19.96 -9.34 -5.76
CA THR A 35 18.95 -8.35 -5.34
C THR A 35 17.52 -8.78 -5.66
N LEU A 36 17.29 -9.49 -6.76
CA LEU A 36 15.95 -9.96 -7.15
C LEU A 36 15.30 -10.89 -6.12
N PRO A 37 15.99 -11.89 -5.54
CA PRO A 37 15.43 -12.70 -4.45
C PRO A 37 15.01 -11.86 -3.24
N THR A 38 15.79 -10.85 -2.89
CA THR A 38 15.49 -9.95 -1.77
C THR A 38 14.22 -9.14 -2.04
N LEU A 39 14.08 -8.59 -3.26
CA LEU A 39 12.87 -7.91 -3.69
C LEU A 39 11.65 -8.84 -3.70
N SER A 40 11.82 -10.07 -4.17
CA SER A 40 10.76 -11.08 -4.19
C SER A 40 10.29 -11.44 -2.78
N ALA A 41 11.20 -11.63 -1.83
CA ALA A 41 10.84 -11.93 -0.45
C ALA A 41 10.09 -10.76 0.20
N ALA A 42 10.60 -9.54 0.03
CA ALA A 42 9.94 -8.33 0.56
C ALA A 42 8.53 -8.13 -0.02
N LEU A 43 8.36 -8.44 -1.31
CA LEU A 43 7.08 -8.37 -2.00
C LEU A 43 6.06 -9.38 -1.46
N GLU A 44 6.47 -10.63 -1.23
CA GLU A 44 5.58 -11.65 -0.65
C GLU A 44 5.12 -11.28 0.76
N GLU A 45 6.00 -10.71 1.57
CA GLU A 45 5.62 -10.17 2.88
C GLU A 45 4.62 -9.01 2.78
N LEU A 46 4.79 -8.10 1.80
CA LEU A 46 3.85 -7.02 1.56
C LEU A 46 2.48 -7.55 1.11
N LYS A 47 2.45 -8.57 0.24
CA LYS A 47 1.21 -9.23 -0.19
C LYS A 47 0.47 -9.86 0.98
N ALA A 48 1.16 -10.63 1.80
CA ALA A 48 0.58 -11.26 2.99
C ALA A 48 -0.01 -10.20 3.93
N ARG A 49 0.76 -9.13 4.21
CA ARG A 49 0.29 -8.03 5.04
C ARG A 49 -0.93 -7.33 4.46
N ARG A 50 -0.96 -7.09 3.14
CA ARG A 50 -2.12 -6.50 2.47
C ARG A 50 -3.37 -7.36 2.62
N VAL A 51 -3.24 -8.68 2.49
CA VAL A 51 -4.35 -9.62 2.69
C VAL A 51 -4.87 -9.56 4.12
N ASP A 52 -3.97 -9.54 5.11
CA ASP A 52 -4.36 -9.50 6.53
C ASP A 52 -5.04 -8.18 6.92
N VAL A 53 -4.48 -7.04 6.49
CA VAL A 53 -5.08 -5.72 6.72
C VAL A 53 -6.46 -5.64 6.08
N LYS A 54 -6.59 -6.11 4.82
CA LYS A 54 -7.88 -6.14 4.14
C LYS A 54 -8.90 -6.99 4.88
N ARG A 55 -8.51 -8.19 5.32
CA ARG A 55 -9.39 -9.07 6.12
C ARG A 55 -9.85 -8.38 7.42
N ARG A 56 -8.97 -7.65 8.10
CA ARG A 56 -9.34 -6.90 9.33
C ARG A 56 -10.32 -5.77 9.03
N VAL A 57 -10.13 -5.06 7.92
CA VAL A 57 -11.08 -4.03 7.44
C VAL A 57 -12.44 -4.66 7.14
N ASP A 58 -12.48 -5.74 6.35
CA ASP A 58 -13.73 -6.44 6.00
C ASP A 58 -14.49 -6.91 7.26
N LEU A 59 -13.77 -7.37 8.29
CA LEU A 59 -14.35 -7.78 9.57
C LEU A 59 -14.89 -6.58 10.37
N ALA A 60 -14.23 -5.43 10.31
CA ALA A 60 -14.66 -4.22 11.00
C ALA A 60 -15.92 -3.63 10.34
N GLU A 61 -15.98 -3.62 9.01
CA GLU A 61 -17.17 -3.16 8.27
C GLU A 61 -18.40 -4.03 8.58
N ARG A 62 -18.24 -5.35 8.74
CA ARG A 62 -19.31 -6.25 9.20
C ARG A 62 -19.85 -5.90 10.59
N LYS A 63 -19.04 -5.23 11.42
CA LYS A 63 -19.42 -4.72 12.73
C LYS A 63 -19.92 -3.27 12.68
N LEU A 64 -20.18 -2.73 11.49
CA LEU A 64 -20.58 -1.34 11.26
C LEU A 64 -19.56 -0.31 11.74
N LEU A 65 -18.29 -0.72 11.91
CA LEU A 65 -17.20 0.21 12.18
C LEU A 65 -16.74 0.85 10.88
N LYS A 66 -16.35 2.12 10.95
CA LYS A 66 -15.80 2.86 9.81
C LYS A 66 -14.28 2.59 9.72
N PRO A 67 -13.76 2.08 8.58
CA PRO A 67 -12.33 1.93 8.37
C PRO A 67 -11.61 3.29 8.42
N LEU A 68 -10.38 3.29 8.94
CA LEU A 68 -9.56 4.49 8.97
C LEU A 68 -9.11 4.88 7.55
N GLU A 69 -9.12 6.17 7.25
CA GLU A 69 -8.77 6.70 5.93
C GLU A 69 -7.31 6.36 5.55
N GLU A 70 -6.40 6.38 6.52
CA GLU A 70 -4.99 5.99 6.31
C GLU A 70 -4.84 4.53 5.86
N VAL A 71 -5.69 3.63 6.39
CA VAL A 71 -5.67 2.20 6.06
C VAL A 71 -6.22 1.98 4.66
N GLN A 72 -7.27 2.72 4.28
CA GLN A 72 -7.81 2.67 2.92
C GLN A 72 -6.81 3.18 1.89
N LEU A 73 -6.15 4.31 2.18
CA LEU A 73 -5.10 4.87 1.34
C LEU A 73 -3.94 3.87 1.17
N TRP A 74 -3.51 3.25 2.27
CA TRP A 74 -2.45 2.24 2.25
C TRP A 74 -2.84 1.02 1.40
N LEU A 75 -4.04 0.48 1.56
CA LEU A 75 -4.54 -0.66 0.75
C LEU A 75 -4.63 -0.32 -0.74
N SER A 76 -5.04 0.92 -1.06
CA SER A 76 -5.09 1.46 -2.43
C SER A 76 -3.70 1.58 -3.04
N THR A 77 -2.71 2.03 -2.25
CA THR A 77 -1.32 2.22 -2.69
C THR A 77 -0.58 0.89 -2.86
N ALA A 78 -0.81 -0.07 -1.96
CA ALA A 78 -0.15 -1.37 -1.98
C ALA A 78 -0.49 -2.21 -3.22
N GLY A 79 -1.70 -2.09 -3.77
CA GLY A 79 -2.11 -2.84 -4.96
C GLY A 79 -1.23 -2.56 -6.18
N PRO A 80 -1.18 -1.33 -6.69
CA PRO A 80 -0.34 -0.93 -7.81
C PRO A 80 1.15 -1.22 -7.59
N MET A 81 1.67 -0.97 -6.38
CA MET A 81 3.07 -1.25 -6.06
C MET A 81 3.40 -2.74 -6.15
N ILE A 82 2.52 -3.62 -5.68
CA ILE A 82 2.68 -5.07 -5.83
C ILE A 82 2.78 -5.43 -7.32
N THR A 83 1.85 -4.93 -8.15
CA THR A 83 1.85 -5.21 -9.59
C THR A 83 3.09 -4.67 -10.31
N GLU A 84 3.57 -3.48 -9.96
CA GLU A 84 4.81 -2.94 -10.54
C GLU A 84 6.03 -3.77 -10.14
N ALA A 85 6.11 -4.18 -8.88
CA ALA A 85 7.20 -5.01 -8.38
C ALA A 85 7.23 -6.40 -9.03
N GLU A 86 6.06 -7.02 -9.26
CA GLU A 86 5.95 -8.29 -9.99
C GLU A 86 6.49 -8.17 -11.41
N LYS A 87 6.08 -7.12 -12.14
CA LYS A 87 6.60 -6.85 -13.49
C LYS A 87 8.11 -6.63 -13.47
N LEU A 88 8.62 -5.89 -12.49
CA LEU A 88 10.04 -5.60 -12.37
C LEU A 88 10.87 -6.87 -12.11
N ILE A 89 10.36 -7.79 -11.29
CA ILE A 89 10.99 -9.09 -11.05
C ILE A 89 11.03 -9.92 -12.33
N GLU A 90 9.92 -9.96 -13.08
CA GLU A 90 9.86 -10.70 -14.34
C GLU A 90 10.80 -10.13 -15.41
N ASP A 91 10.82 -8.81 -15.59
CA ASP A 91 11.77 -8.11 -16.46
C ASP A 91 13.23 -8.42 -16.08
N GLY A 92 13.50 -8.52 -14.77
CA GLY A 92 14.82 -8.86 -14.23
C GLY A 92 15.24 -10.30 -14.56
N ARG A 93 14.32 -11.25 -14.42
CA ARG A 93 14.54 -12.66 -14.80
C ARG A 93 14.77 -12.80 -16.31
N GLN A 94 13.97 -12.13 -17.12
CA GLN A 94 14.14 -12.14 -18.57
C GLN A 94 15.50 -11.54 -18.99
N GLN A 95 15.91 -10.44 -18.34
CA GLN A 95 17.25 -9.87 -18.56
C GLN A 95 18.35 -10.88 -18.22
N MET A 96 18.26 -11.56 -17.09
CA MET A 96 19.26 -12.57 -16.72
C MET A 96 19.31 -13.73 -17.73
N ASN A 97 18.15 -14.25 -18.15
CA ASN A 97 18.08 -15.35 -19.10
C ASN A 97 18.69 -14.98 -20.46
N ASN A 98 18.39 -13.80 -20.98
CA ASN A 98 18.94 -13.31 -22.25
C ASN A 98 20.48 -13.16 -22.19
N LEU A 99 21.02 -12.83 -21.02
CA LEU A 99 22.47 -12.66 -20.81
C LEU A 99 23.20 -13.99 -20.61
N CYS A 100 22.54 -15.00 -20.02
CA CYS A 100 23.14 -16.32 -19.80
C CYS A 100 23.23 -17.17 -21.08
N LEU A 101 22.39 -16.90 -22.08
CA LEU A 101 22.30 -17.67 -23.33
C LEU A 101 23.27 -17.20 -24.44
N GLY A 102 24.35 -16.49 -24.07
CA GLY A 102 25.32 -15.99 -25.05
C GLY A 102 24.79 -14.86 -25.95
N GLY A 103 23.60 -14.33 -25.65
CA GLY A 103 23.09 -13.15 -26.30
C GLY A 103 23.94 -11.94 -25.89
N CYS A 104 24.71 -11.40 -26.83
CA CYS A 104 25.21 -10.02 -26.75
C CYS A 104 24.02 -9.06 -26.78
N ALA A 105 23.23 -9.01 -25.71
CA ALA A 105 22.19 -8.03 -25.57
C ALA A 105 22.90 -6.67 -25.49
N SER A 106 22.76 -5.87 -26.55
CA SER A 106 23.27 -4.51 -26.74
C SER A 106 22.74 -3.49 -25.73
N LYS A 107 22.29 -3.94 -24.55
CA LYS A 107 21.92 -3.07 -23.44
C LYS A 107 23.18 -2.34 -22.99
N SER A 108 23.27 -1.07 -23.41
CA SER A 108 24.28 -0.12 -22.94
C SER A 108 24.42 -0.21 -21.41
N CYS A 109 25.63 -0.04 -20.87
CA CYS A 109 25.84 -0.02 -19.41
C CYS A 109 24.87 0.92 -18.68
N LEU A 110 24.42 1.98 -19.36
CA LEU A 110 23.42 2.93 -18.89
C LEU A 110 22.02 2.32 -18.68
N SER A 111 21.55 1.41 -19.54
CA SER A 111 20.23 0.79 -19.37
C SER A 111 20.22 -0.23 -18.23
N SER A 112 21.30 -1.01 -18.08
CA SER A 112 21.51 -1.88 -16.92
C SER A 112 21.58 -1.07 -15.62
N TYR A 113 22.33 0.02 -15.59
CA TYR A 113 22.39 0.91 -14.43
C TYR A 113 21.02 1.49 -14.06
N LYS A 114 20.25 1.98 -15.04
CA LYS A 114 18.87 2.48 -14.83
C LYS A 114 17.97 1.40 -14.24
N PHE A 115 18.08 0.17 -14.74
CA PHE A 115 17.29 -0.95 -14.24
C PHE A 115 17.65 -1.30 -12.79
N GLY A 116 18.94 -1.41 -12.47
CA GLY A 116 19.40 -1.64 -11.10
C GLY A 116 18.96 -0.55 -10.12
N LYS A 117 18.97 0.72 -10.56
CA LYS A 117 18.41 1.83 -9.77
C LYS A 117 16.91 1.67 -9.53
N LYS A 118 16.16 1.22 -10.54
CA LYS A 118 14.71 0.95 -10.40
C LYS A 118 14.44 -0.17 -9.39
N VAL A 119 15.20 -1.27 -9.44
CA VAL A 119 15.10 -2.39 -8.47
C VAL A 119 15.36 -1.92 -7.05
N ASN A 120 16.44 -1.17 -6.82
CA ASN A 120 16.76 -0.66 -5.48
C ASN A 120 15.71 0.33 -4.97
N LYS A 121 15.22 1.22 -5.85
CA LYS A 121 14.15 2.16 -5.48
C LYS A 121 12.88 1.41 -5.08
N MET A 122 12.48 0.41 -5.86
CA MET A 122 11.29 -0.39 -5.56
C MET A 122 11.43 -1.15 -4.23
N LEU A 123 12.61 -1.71 -3.96
CA LEU A 123 12.88 -2.39 -2.70
C LEU A 123 12.71 -1.43 -1.51
N GLN A 124 13.21 -0.20 -1.63
CA GLN A 124 13.07 0.83 -0.59
C GLN A 124 11.59 1.18 -0.38
N GLU A 125 10.86 1.45 -1.47
CA GLU A 125 9.45 1.82 -1.40
C GLU A 125 8.58 0.69 -0.79
N ILE A 126 8.85 -0.58 -1.12
CA ILE A 126 8.18 -1.73 -0.48
C ILE A 126 8.50 -1.79 1.01
N SER A 127 9.76 -1.55 1.39
CA SER A 127 10.17 -1.56 2.79
C SER A 127 9.47 -0.46 3.60
N ASP A 128 9.39 0.75 3.05
CA ASP A 128 8.69 1.88 3.68
C ASP A 128 7.19 1.59 3.79
N LEU A 129 6.57 1.11 2.72
CA LEU A 129 5.15 0.77 2.72
C LEU A 129 4.82 -0.36 3.71
N LYS A 130 5.71 -1.35 3.88
CA LYS A 130 5.53 -2.40 4.90
C LYS A 130 5.55 -1.85 6.32
N ARG A 131 6.41 -0.86 6.59
CA ARG A 131 6.48 -0.18 7.90
C ARG A 131 5.20 0.61 8.15
N GLU A 132 4.73 1.34 7.15
CA GLU A 132 3.47 2.10 7.22
C GLU A 132 2.25 1.19 7.43
N GLY A 133 2.29 -0.04 6.87
CA GLY A 133 1.21 -1.02 7.01
C GLY A 133 1.10 -1.70 8.38
N ALA A 134 1.86 -1.25 9.39
CA ALA A 134 1.86 -1.83 10.74
C ALA A 134 0.74 -1.25 11.62
N PHE A 135 -0.52 -1.40 11.20
CA PHE A 135 -1.67 -0.82 11.89
C PHE A 135 -2.08 -1.60 13.14
N GLU A 136 -2.08 -0.95 14.31
CA GLU A 136 -2.66 -1.50 15.54
C GLU A 136 -4.20 -1.52 15.48
N LYS A 137 -4.81 -0.41 15.04
CA LYS A 137 -6.25 -0.26 14.82
C LYS A 137 -6.50 -0.01 13.33
N VAL A 138 -7.57 -0.59 12.78
CA VAL A 138 -7.92 -0.44 11.34
C VAL A 138 -9.23 0.28 11.07
N ALA A 139 -10.06 0.45 12.10
CA ALA A 139 -11.39 1.00 12.01
C ALA A 139 -11.84 1.51 13.38
N GLU A 140 -12.78 2.44 13.40
CA GLU A 140 -13.34 3.06 14.60
C GLU A 140 -14.86 3.19 14.52
N ASP A 141 -15.48 3.51 15.65
CA ASP A 141 -16.92 3.72 15.69
C ASP A 141 -17.30 4.89 14.78
N PRO A 142 -18.34 4.73 13.95
CA PRO A 142 -18.82 5.82 13.13
C PRO A 142 -19.30 6.97 14.02
N PRO A 143 -19.26 8.22 13.51
CA PRO A 143 -19.82 9.36 14.22
C PRO A 143 -21.28 9.07 14.60
N PRO A 144 -21.74 9.54 15.77
CA PRO A 144 -23.15 9.47 16.14
C PRO A 144 -24.02 10.04 15.02
N ALA A 145 -25.18 9.42 14.77
CA ALA A 145 -26.11 9.90 13.76
C ALA A 145 -26.45 11.38 14.01
N PRO A 146 -26.56 12.22 12.95
CA PRO A 146 -26.97 13.60 13.10
C PRO A 146 -28.30 13.67 13.85
N VAL A 147 -28.30 14.35 15.00
CA VAL A 147 -29.54 14.60 15.75
C VAL A 147 -30.26 15.75 15.06
N VAL A 148 -31.43 15.47 14.49
CA VAL A 148 -32.33 16.52 14.01
C VAL A 148 -33.09 17.05 15.20
N VAL A 149 -32.83 18.30 15.59
CA VAL A 149 -33.69 19.02 16.53
C VAL A 149 -35.03 19.22 15.83
N ARG A 150 -36.06 18.54 16.31
CA ARG A 150 -37.42 18.72 15.81
C ARG A 150 -37.93 20.10 16.26
N PRO A 151 -38.64 20.85 15.42
CA PRO A 151 -39.29 22.09 15.85
C PRO A 151 -40.18 21.81 17.06
N GLU A 152 -40.12 22.72 18.04
CA GLU A 152 -40.92 22.63 19.26
C GLU A 152 -42.37 22.99 18.90
N GLU A 153 -43.20 21.97 18.68
CA GLU A 153 -44.65 22.14 18.61
C GLU A 153 -45.21 22.07 20.03
N GLN A 154 -45.67 23.21 20.53
CA GLN A 154 -46.31 23.25 21.85
C GLN A 154 -47.67 22.56 21.75
N ALA A 155 -47.78 21.37 22.34
CA ALA A 155 -49.04 20.66 22.45
C ALA A 155 -49.96 21.41 23.42
N VAL A 156 -50.93 22.14 22.87
CA VAL A 156 -51.96 22.84 23.66
C VAL A 156 -52.89 21.79 24.26
N ALA A 157 -53.14 21.86 25.58
CA ALA A 157 -53.99 20.96 26.37
C ALA A 157 -53.35 19.64 26.88
N LEU A 158 -52.02 19.49 26.78
CA LEU A 158 -51.27 18.33 27.28
C LEU A 158 -50.30 18.67 28.44
N GLU A 159 -50.39 19.85 29.02
CA GLU A 159 -49.45 20.39 30.00
C GLU A 159 -49.28 19.49 31.24
N SER A 160 -50.37 18.90 31.73
CA SER A 160 -50.32 17.98 32.88
C SER A 160 -49.60 16.66 32.57
N THR A 161 -49.70 16.18 31.33
CA THR A 161 -49.00 14.98 30.86
C THR A 161 -47.53 15.29 30.65
N ILE A 162 -47.20 16.44 30.05
CA ILE A 162 -45.83 16.93 29.88
C ILE A 162 -45.13 17.04 31.23
N GLN A 163 -45.75 17.65 32.23
CA GLN A 163 -45.16 17.78 33.57
C GLN A 163 -44.92 16.44 34.26
N LYS A 164 -45.84 15.47 34.11
CA LYS A 164 -45.66 14.11 34.64
C LYS A 164 -44.48 13.42 33.98
N VAL A 165 -44.39 13.46 32.65
CA VAL A 165 -43.27 12.88 31.90
C VAL A 165 -41.96 13.55 32.28
N TRP A 166 -41.95 14.88 32.40
CA TRP A 166 -40.78 15.64 32.81
C TRP A 166 -40.29 15.23 34.20
N SER A 167 -41.20 15.09 35.16
CA SER A 167 -40.88 14.63 36.51
C SER A 167 -40.28 13.23 36.50
N CYS A 168 -40.84 12.31 35.69
CA CYS A 168 -40.27 10.99 35.49
C CYS A 168 -38.87 11.03 34.85
N ILE A 169 -38.60 11.93 33.90
CA ILE A 169 -37.27 12.04 33.26
C ILE A 169 -36.22 12.58 34.26
N VAL A 170 -36.61 13.56 35.07
CA VAL A 170 -35.71 14.19 36.06
C VAL A 170 -35.43 13.25 37.23
N GLU A 171 -36.38 12.40 37.60
CA GLU A 171 -36.17 11.34 38.60
C GLU A 171 -35.31 10.22 37.99
N THR A 172 -34.03 10.14 38.39
CA THR A 172 -32.95 9.29 37.85
C THR A 172 -33.17 7.76 37.87
N ASN A 173 -34.36 7.26 38.21
CA ASN A 173 -34.63 5.84 38.48
C ASN A 173 -35.59 5.16 37.48
N VAL A 174 -35.86 5.77 36.32
CA VAL A 174 -36.79 5.22 35.32
C VAL A 174 -36.04 4.81 34.05
N GLY A 175 -36.19 3.55 33.63
CA GLY A 175 -35.54 3.01 32.43
C GLY A 175 -36.29 3.29 31.12
N ILE A 176 -37.60 3.04 31.09
CA ILE A 176 -38.45 3.20 29.90
C ILE A 176 -39.76 3.89 30.29
N ILE A 177 -40.12 4.96 29.59
CA ILE A 177 -41.42 5.66 29.73
C ILE A 177 -42.29 5.29 28.54
N GLY A 178 -43.41 4.60 28.79
CA GLY A 178 -44.42 4.30 27.78
C GLY A 178 -45.56 5.32 27.81
N LEU A 179 -45.86 5.93 26.66
CA LEU A 179 -47.03 6.78 26.48
C LEU A 179 -48.08 6.03 25.65
N TYR A 180 -49.35 6.09 26.06
CA TYR A 180 -50.46 5.43 25.38
C TYR A 180 -51.69 6.32 25.36
N GLY A 181 -52.51 6.20 24.32
CA GLY A 181 -53.71 7.01 24.15
C GLY A 181 -54.52 6.62 22.92
N LEU A 182 -55.72 7.20 22.77
CA LEU A 182 -56.52 7.09 21.56
C LEU A 182 -55.77 7.74 20.38
N GLY A 183 -55.93 7.19 19.17
CA GLY A 183 -55.31 7.75 17.97
C GLY A 183 -55.79 9.18 17.69
N GLY A 184 -54.87 10.08 17.35
CA GLY A 184 -55.19 11.49 17.04
C GLY A 184 -55.01 12.48 18.20
N VAL A 185 -54.56 12.02 19.38
CA VAL A 185 -54.34 12.87 20.57
C VAL A 185 -52.94 13.53 20.59
N GLY A 186 -52.05 13.19 19.65
CA GLY A 186 -50.71 13.78 19.57
C GLY A 186 -49.78 13.31 20.69
N VAL A 187 -49.67 11.98 20.83
CA VAL A 187 -48.71 11.30 21.73
C VAL A 187 -47.30 11.33 21.14
#